data_AF-A0A368FBP3-F1
#
_entry.id   AF-A0A368FBP3-F1
#
_cell.length_a   1.000
_cell.length_b   1.000
_cell.length_c   1.000
_cell.angle_alpha   90.00
_cell.angle_beta   90.00
_cell.angle_gamma   90.00
#
_symmetry.space_group_name_H-M   'P 1'
#
loop_
_entity.id
_entity.type
_entity.pdbx_description
1 polymer ?
#
loop_
_entity_poly.entity_id
_entity_poly.type
_entity_poly.pdbx_seq_one_letter_code
_entity_poly.pdbx_strand_id
1 'polypeptide(L)'
;MENVDEDFLYHFGFGNKTMDIPKVFGDTKFVCTGGSHTRLKIYAEWFAKECKIPCSENLSKSDRFVLFKTGKVIWVNHGMGNPSLSIMLVEILKLLNHAKATDVKIIRLGTSGGVGVEPGTVIVSKNAINAELNEQYVQWIAGQRVVRETYLDESLRNDLIAMANEMKIPVDTGSDAS
;
A
#
# COMPACT_ATOMS: atom_id res chain seq x y z
N MET A 1 -1.82 13.80 15.50
CA MET A 1 -0.43 14.29 15.49
C MET A 1 -0.49 15.79 15.68
N GLU A 2 -0.61 16.25 16.92
CA GLU A 2 -0.53 17.68 17.22
C GLU A 2 0.67 17.89 18.15
N ASN A 3 1.48 18.91 17.83
CA ASN A 3 2.60 19.44 18.61
C ASN A 3 3.95 18.70 18.58
N VAL A 4 4.29 17.98 17.50
CA VAL A 4 5.67 17.51 17.29
C VAL A 4 6.34 18.38 16.24
N ASP A 5 7.39 19.13 16.63
CA ASP A 5 8.16 19.99 15.71
C ASP A 5 8.93 19.17 14.66
N GLU A 6 9.46 18.02 15.07
CA GLU A 6 10.15 17.08 14.21
C GLU A 6 9.50 15.69 14.28
N ASP A 7 8.99 15.22 13.15
CA ASP A 7 8.49 13.85 12.99
C ASP A 7 9.38 13.11 11.99
N PHE A 8 10.19 12.20 12.52
CA PHE A 8 11.06 11.33 11.74
C PHE A 8 10.37 10.00 11.46
N LEU A 9 10.24 9.65 10.18
CA LEU A 9 9.72 8.37 9.72
C LEU A 9 10.88 7.37 9.74
N TYR A 10 11.07 6.72 10.89
CA TYR A 10 12.27 5.94 11.20
C TYR A 10 12.56 4.83 10.17
N HIS A 11 11.52 4.11 9.73
CA HIS A 11 11.68 2.99 8.81
C HIS A 11 11.77 3.44 7.34
N PHE A 12 11.41 4.69 7.02
CA PHE A 12 11.74 5.31 5.74
C PHE A 12 13.06 6.11 5.78
N GLY A 13 13.58 6.45 6.96
CA GLY A 13 14.86 7.13 7.13
C GLY A 13 14.86 8.62 6.77
N PHE A 14 13.69 9.28 6.80
CA PHE A 14 13.58 10.73 6.60
C PHE A 14 12.40 11.31 7.38
N GLY A 15 12.33 12.63 7.50
CA GLY A 15 11.28 13.33 8.25
C GLY A 15 11.00 14.71 7.71
N ASN A 16 10.08 15.43 8.36
CA ASN A 16 9.65 16.77 7.96
C ASN A 16 10.78 17.83 7.99
N LYS A 17 11.89 17.58 8.69
CA LYS A 17 13.08 18.47 8.72
C LYS A 17 14.16 18.07 7.70
N THR A 18 14.16 16.82 7.21
CA THR A 18 15.20 16.31 6.29
C THR A 18 14.75 16.24 4.83
N MET A 19 13.45 16.35 4.58
CA MET A 19 12.86 16.39 3.23
C MET A 19 11.68 17.35 3.20
N ASP A 20 11.54 18.10 2.10
CA ASP A 20 10.36 18.91 1.82
C ASP A 20 9.20 17.99 1.39
N ILE A 21 8.56 17.35 2.38
CA ILE A 21 7.50 16.36 2.17
C ILE A 21 6.32 16.92 1.35
N PRO A 22 5.78 18.13 1.63
CA PRO A 22 4.71 18.71 0.81
C PRO A 22 5.10 18.85 -0.66
N LYS A 23 6.32 19.33 -0.94
CA LYS A 23 6.79 19.49 -2.32
C LYS A 23 6.96 18.15 -3.03
N VAL A 24 7.44 17.12 -2.34
CA VAL A 24 7.73 15.81 -2.96
C VAL A 24 6.47 14.96 -3.12
N PHE A 25 5.57 14.97 -2.14
CA PHE A 25 4.48 14.01 -2.04
C PHE A 25 3.07 14.63 -2.08
N GLY A 26 2.94 15.95 -2.13
CA GLY A 26 1.64 16.63 -2.03
C GLY A 26 0.67 16.34 -3.18
N ASP A 27 1.18 15.95 -4.35
CA ASP A 27 0.38 15.57 -5.52
C ASP A 27 0.01 14.08 -5.58
N THR A 28 0.39 13.29 -4.57
CA THR A 28 0.14 11.85 -4.51
C THR A 28 -1.35 11.55 -4.59
N LYS A 29 -1.73 10.58 -5.43
CA LYS A 29 -3.10 10.05 -5.56
C LYS A 29 -3.18 8.54 -5.37
N PHE A 30 -2.07 7.84 -5.53
CA PHE A 30 -2.01 6.39 -5.36
C PHE A 30 -0.79 5.99 -4.53
N VAL A 31 -0.99 5.05 -3.62
CA VAL A 31 0.07 4.30 -2.97
C VAL A 31 -0.07 2.84 -3.35
N CYS A 32 0.87 2.32 -4.13
CA CYS A 32 0.94 0.91 -4.48
C CYS A 32 1.96 0.23 -3.55
N THR A 33 1.51 -0.80 -2.83
CA THR A 33 2.36 -1.49 -1.85
C THR A 33 2.36 -3.00 -2.03
N GLY A 34 3.45 -3.68 -1.65
CA GLY A 34 3.56 -5.13 -1.73
C GLY A 34 4.78 -5.66 -0.96
N GLY A 35 4.91 -6.98 -0.82
CA GLY A 35 5.93 -7.52 0.09
C GLY A 35 7.38 -7.33 -0.36
N SER A 36 7.66 -7.58 -1.64
CA SER A 36 9.03 -7.60 -2.18
C SER A 36 9.52 -6.22 -2.61
N HIS A 37 10.65 -5.77 -2.05
CA HIS A 37 11.33 -4.54 -2.48
C HIS A 37 11.72 -4.58 -3.96
N THR A 38 12.24 -5.72 -4.44
CA THR A 38 12.64 -5.88 -5.85
C THR A 38 11.44 -5.76 -6.78
N ARG A 39 10.30 -6.37 -6.42
CA ARG A 39 9.08 -6.28 -7.23
C ARG A 39 8.54 -4.85 -7.30
N LEU A 40 8.54 -4.12 -6.18
CA LEU A 40 8.06 -2.73 -6.16
C LEU A 40 8.97 -1.78 -6.93
N LYS A 41 10.30 -2.02 -6.90
CA LYS A 41 11.25 -1.29 -7.76
C LYS A 41 10.92 -1.52 -9.24
N ILE A 42 10.75 -2.78 -9.65
CA ILE A 42 10.43 -3.13 -11.05
C ILE A 42 9.11 -2.48 -11.49
N TYR A 43 8.08 -2.51 -10.64
CA TYR A 43 6.80 -1.86 -10.95
C TYR A 43 6.92 -0.35 -11.12
N ALA A 44 7.69 0.33 -10.27
CA ALA A 44 7.96 1.75 -10.43
C ALA A 44 8.66 2.05 -11.76
N GLU A 45 9.71 1.30 -12.10
CA GLU A 45 10.47 1.48 -13.34
C GLU A 45 9.62 1.20 -14.59
N TRP A 46 8.81 0.14 -14.57
CA TRP A 46 7.92 -0.20 -15.68
C TRP A 46 6.82 0.84 -15.85
N PHE A 47 6.17 1.27 -14.77
CA PHE A 47 5.13 2.28 -14.82
C PHE A 47 5.67 3.61 -15.35
N ALA A 48 6.84 4.03 -14.85
CA ALA A 48 7.51 5.24 -15.33
C ALA A 48 7.80 5.18 -16.83
N LYS A 49 8.32 4.05 -17.32
CA LYS A 49 8.60 3.83 -18.74
C LYS A 49 7.33 3.87 -19.58
N GLU A 50 6.29 3.16 -19.18
CA GLU A 50 5.01 3.08 -19.91
C GLU A 50 4.33 4.45 -20.00
N CYS A 51 4.29 5.17 -18.87
CA CYS A 51 3.69 6.51 -18.81
C CYS A 51 4.61 7.62 -19.34
N LYS A 52 5.85 7.32 -19.74
CA LYS A 52 6.87 8.29 -20.19
C LYS A 52 7.10 9.42 -19.17
N ILE A 53 7.19 9.06 -17.89
CA ILE A 53 7.44 9.98 -16.77
C ILE A 53 8.71 9.59 -16.02
N PRO A 54 9.34 10.50 -15.26
CA PRO A 54 10.48 10.16 -14.43
C PRO A 54 10.13 9.16 -13.33
N CYS A 55 11.07 8.26 -13.03
CA CYS A 55 11.11 7.48 -11.80
C CYS A 55 12.12 8.10 -10.85
N SER A 56 11.76 8.30 -9.58
CA SER A 56 12.73 8.68 -8.57
C SER A 56 13.74 7.55 -8.32
N GLU A 57 14.88 7.90 -7.73
CA GLU A 57 15.69 6.91 -7.01
C GLU A 57 14.93 6.38 -5.77
N ASN A 58 15.52 5.43 -5.04
CA ASN A 58 14.97 5.02 -3.74
C ASN A 58 15.06 6.20 -2.75
N LEU A 59 13.90 6.72 -2.38
CA LEU A 59 13.74 7.84 -1.45
C LEU A 59 13.91 7.39 0.01
N SER A 60 13.66 6.11 0.31
CA SER A 60 13.95 5.54 1.62
C SER A 60 15.47 5.53 1.86
N LYS A 61 15.87 5.93 3.07
CA LYS A 61 17.26 5.90 3.57
C LYS A 61 17.48 4.79 4.61
N SER A 62 16.52 3.87 4.72
CA SER A 62 16.57 2.68 5.57
C SER A 62 16.76 1.41 4.72
N ASP A 63 17.21 0.33 5.36
CA ASP A 63 17.27 -1.02 4.80
C ASP A 63 15.93 -1.79 4.94
N ARG A 64 14.96 -1.24 5.68
CA ARG A 64 13.68 -1.89 5.96
C ARG A 64 12.71 -1.84 4.79
N PHE A 65 12.62 -0.67 4.17
CA PHE A 65 11.71 -0.41 3.06
C PHE A 65 12.40 0.32 1.90
N VAL A 66 11.89 0.11 0.70
CA VAL A 66 12.13 0.94 -0.48
C VAL A 66 10.92 1.82 -0.71
N LEU A 67 11.16 3.03 -1.20
CA LEU A 67 10.11 4.00 -1.51
C LEU A 67 10.48 4.73 -2.79
N PHE A 68 9.68 4.55 -3.85
CA PHE A 68 9.85 5.23 -5.13
C PHE A 68 8.64 6.09 -5.44
N LYS A 69 8.81 7.10 -6.30
CA LYS A 69 7.73 7.95 -6.80
C LYS A 69 7.79 8.08 -8.31
N THR A 70 6.64 7.93 -8.95
CA THR A 70 6.45 8.11 -10.40
C THR A 70 5.18 8.94 -10.64
N GLY A 71 5.34 10.22 -11.00
CA GLY A 71 4.19 11.13 -11.07
C GLY A 71 3.43 11.15 -9.74
N LYS A 72 2.13 10.82 -9.76
CA LYS A 72 1.23 10.81 -8.59
C LYS A 72 1.18 9.48 -7.83
N VAL A 73 2.07 8.54 -8.12
CA VAL A 73 2.09 7.20 -7.53
C VAL A 73 3.32 7.02 -6.64
N ILE A 74 3.09 6.58 -5.39
CA ILE A 74 4.13 6.08 -4.50
C ILE A 74 4.18 4.55 -4.60
N TRP A 75 5.38 3.99 -4.72
CA TRP A 75 5.64 2.55 -4.69
C TRP A 75 6.45 2.22 -3.45
N VAL A 76 5.90 1.41 -2.54
CA VAL A 76 6.54 1.12 -1.25
C VAL A 76 6.40 -0.34 -0.89
N ASN A 77 7.47 -1.03 -0.52
CA ASN A 77 7.33 -2.39 -0.02
C ASN A 77 6.95 -2.42 1.46
N HIS A 78 6.40 -3.54 1.93
CA HIS A 78 6.01 -3.69 3.33
C HIS A 78 6.52 -4.98 3.98
N GLY A 79 7.40 -5.75 3.32
CA GLY A 79 7.89 -7.03 3.85
C GLY A 79 6.80 -8.10 3.96
N MET A 80 6.88 -8.98 4.95
CA MET A 80 5.91 -10.07 5.17
C MET A 80 5.20 -9.95 6.52
N GLY A 81 3.92 -10.31 6.53
CA GLY A 81 3.09 -10.36 7.72
C GLY A 81 2.55 -9.03 8.20
N ASN A 82 1.50 -9.11 9.03
CA ASN A 82 0.81 -7.96 9.60
C ASN A 82 1.69 -7.01 10.42
N PRO A 83 2.68 -7.48 11.22
CA PRO A 83 3.57 -6.56 11.94
C PRO A 83 4.33 -5.61 11.01
N SER A 84 4.98 -6.16 9.97
CA SER A 84 5.74 -5.36 8.99
C SER A 84 4.85 -4.43 8.18
N LEU A 85 3.68 -4.91 7.74
CA LEU A 85 2.69 -4.09 7.06
C LEU A 85 2.18 -2.93 7.92
N SER A 86 1.91 -3.17 9.21
CA SER A 86 1.41 -2.14 10.11
C SER A 86 2.41 -1.00 10.33
N ILE A 87 3.71 -1.30 10.39
CA ILE A 87 4.77 -0.28 10.49
C ILE A 87 4.77 0.61 9.23
N MET A 88 4.76 -0.01 8.05
CA MET A 88 4.71 0.72 6.78
C MET A 88 3.44 1.58 6.68
N LEU A 89 2.28 1.03 7.06
CA LEU A 89 1.00 1.75 7.05
C LEU A 89 1.01 2.95 7.98
N VAL A 90 1.56 2.82 9.19
CA VAL A 90 1.68 3.95 10.11
C VAL A 90 2.52 5.05 9.47
N GLU A 91 3.73 4.75 8.99
CA GLU A 91 4.61 5.77 8.43
C GLU A 91 4.10 6.39 7.13
N ILE A 92 3.48 5.61 6.24
CA ILE A 92 2.92 6.17 5.00
C ILE A 92 1.72 7.09 5.27
N LEU A 93 0.88 6.77 6.26
CA LEU A 93 -0.22 7.65 6.64
C LEU A 93 0.29 8.96 7.26
N LYS A 94 1.37 8.91 8.07
CA LYS A 94 2.05 10.14 8.55
C LYS A 94 2.61 10.94 7.38
N LEU A 95 3.28 10.27 6.43
CA LEU A 95 3.84 10.90 5.24
C LEU A 95 2.78 11.67 4.44
N LEU A 96 1.66 11.02 4.13
CA LEU A 96 0.55 11.62 3.38
C LEU A 96 -0.07 12.80 4.15
N ASN A 97 -0.21 12.68 5.48
CA ASN A 97 -0.70 13.78 6.32
C ASN A 97 0.25 14.98 6.33
N HIS A 98 1.56 14.76 6.43
CA HIS A 98 2.58 15.83 6.32
C HIS A 98 2.58 16.45 4.92
N ALA A 99 2.37 15.64 3.89
CA ALA A 99 2.30 16.08 2.51
C ALA A 99 1.03 16.90 2.18
N LYS A 100 0.03 16.89 3.07
CA LYS A 100 -1.32 17.42 2.81
C LYS A 100 -1.97 16.76 1.58
N ALA A 101 -1.60 15.52 1.30
CA ALA A 101 -2.20 14.74 0.24
C ALA A 101 -3.63 14.35 0.65
N THR A 102 -4.57 14.51 -0.27
CA THR A 102 -5.99 14.24 -0.06
C THR A 102 -6.52 13.32 -1.16
N ASP A 103 -7.56 12.56 -0.85
CA ASP A 103 -8.18 11.62 -1.80
C ASP A 103 -7.14 10.67 -2.40
N VAL A 104 -6.44 9.96 -1.50
CA VAL A 104 -5.39 9.01 -1.84
C VAL A 104 -5.93 7.59 -1.75
N LYS A 105 -5.74 6.80 -2.80
CA LYS A 105 -6.08 5.36 -2.83
C LYS A 105 -4.85 4.53 -2.50
N ILE A 106 -4.97 3.60 -1.56
CA ILE A 106 -3.90 2.67 -1.20
C ILE A 106 -4.26 1.28 -1.73
N ILE A 107 -3.39 0.69 -2.54
CA ILE A 107 -3.61 -0.59 -3.24
C ILE A 107 -2.47 -1.55 -2.86
N ARG A 108 -2.84 -2.72 -2.34
CA ARG A 108 -1.90 -3.81 -2.05
C ARG A 108 -1.80 -4.75 -3.26
N LEU A 109 -0.59 -4.88 -3.79
CA LEU A 109 -0.19 -5.78 -4.88
C LEU A 109 0.51 -7.02 -4.27
N GLY A 110 -0.29 -8.07 -4.08
CA GLY A 110 0.11 -9.28 -3.38
C GLY A 110 0.25 -10.51 -4.28
N THR A 111 0.66 -11.59 -3.63
CA THR A 111 0.54 -12.95 -4.14
C THR A 111 -0.24 -13.74 -3.09
N SER A 112 -1.12 -14.64 -3.50
CA SER A 112 -1.93 -15.45 -2.58
C SER A 112 -2.09 -16.88 -3.11
N GLY A 113 -2.53 -17.77 -2.22
CA GLY A 113 -3.02 -19.09 -2.61
C GLY A 113 -4.51 -19.00 -2.91
N GLY A 114 -4.90 -19.32 -4.14
CA GLY A 114 -6.30 -19.35 -4.54
C GLY A 114 -7.00 -20.64 -4.07
N VAL A 115 -8.26 -20.52 -3.64
CA VAL A 115 -9.14 -21.66 -3.31
C VAL A 115 -10.29 -21.67 -4.30
N GLY A 116 -10.43 -22.74 -5.08
CA GLY A 116 -11.49 -22.86 -6.09
C GLY A 116 -11.32 -21.94 -7.30
N VAL A 117 -10.10 -21.44 -7.54
CA VAL A 117 -9.76 -20.57 -8.68
C VAL A 117 -8.52 -21.10 -9.40
N GLU A 118 -8.46 -20.89 -10.72
CA GLU A 118 -7.34 -21.37 -11.53
C GLU A 118 -6.04 -20.60 -11.24
N PRO A 119 -4.87 -21.27 -11.29
CA PRO A 119 -3.58 -20.61 -11.12
C PRO A 119 -3.38 -19.45 -12.10
N GLY A 120 -2.90 -18.31 -11.59
CA GLY A 120 -2.69 -17.10 -12.38
C GLY A 120 -3.90 -16.15 -12.44
N THR A 121 -5.04 -16.53 -11.86
CA THR A 121 -6.19 -15.63 -11.70
C THR A 121 -5.87 -14.51 -10.70
N VAL A 122 -6.15 -13.27 -11.09
CA VAL A 122 -6.04 -12.10 -10.19
C VAL A 122 -7.30 -11.98 -9.36
N ILE A 123 -7.16 -11.96 -8.03
CA ILE A 123 -8.28 -11.72 -7.12
C ILE A 123 -8.31 -10.26 -6.73
N VAL A 124 -9.42 -9.58 -7.00
CA VAL A 124 -9.71 -8.25 -6.44
C VAL A 124 -10.58 -8.45 -5.19
N SER A 125 -9.95 -8.32 -4.02
CA SER A 125 -10.56 -8.66 -2.74
C SER A 125 -11.85 -7.88 -2.47
N LYS A 126 -12.91 -8.58 -2.09
CA LYS A 126 -14.18 -7.99 -1.65
C LYS A 126 -14.04 -7.40 -0.26
N ASN A 127 -13.46 -8.16 0.66
CA ASN A 127 -13.08 -7.72 2.01
C ASN A 127 -11.94 -8.61 2.53
N ALA A 128 -11.29 -8.19 3.61
CA ALA A 128 -10.34 -9.01 4.34
C ALA A 128 -11.08 -9.83 5.42
N ILE A 129 -10.63 -11.05 5.70
CA ILE A 129 -11.15 -11.89 6.78
C ILE A 129 -10.03 -12.42 7.64
N ASN A 130 -10.31 -12.66 8.92
CA ASN A 130 -9.38 -13.35 9.81
C ASN A 130 -9.47 -14.88 9.65
N ALA A 131 -8.65 -15.60 10.41
CA ALA A 131 -8.62 -17.06 10.42
C ALA A 131 -9.93 -17.71 10.91
N GLU A 132 -10.82 -16.95 11.55
CA GLU A 132 -12.15 -17.39 11.99
C GLU A 132 -13.23 -17.09 10.93
N LEU A 133 -12.84 -16.62 9.74
CA LEU A 133 -13.71 -16.22 8.62
C LEU A 133 -14.58 -14.99 8.91
N ASN A 134 -14.21 -14.19 9.91
CA ASN A 134 -14.88 -12.94 10.23
C ASN A 134 -14.18 -11.77 9.51
N GLU A 135 -14.94 -10.77 9.06
CA GLU A 135 -14.44 -9.53 8.43
C GLU A 135 -13.85 -8.56 9.48
N GLN A 136 -12.92 -9.08 10.29
CA GLN A 136 -12.41 -8.42 11.49
C GLN A 136 -10.89 -8.53 11.59
N TYR A 137 -10.27 -7.45 12.00
CA TYR A 137 -8.88 -7.39 12.40
C TYR A 137 -8.76 -7.30 13.92
N VAL A 138 -8.04 -8.26 14.51
CA VAL A 138 -7.85 -8.37 15.96
C VAL A 138 -6.43 -7.97 16.33
N GLN A 139 -6.30 -7.07 17.30
CA GLN A 139 -5.03 -6.65 17.88
C GLN A 139 -5.06 -6.74 19.40
N TRP A 140 -3.90 -6.94 20.00
CA TRP A 140 -3.70 -6.79 21.45
C TRP A 140 -2.96 -5.49 21.73
N ILE A 141 -3.61 -4.56 22.42
CA ILE A 141 -3.07 -3.24 22.73
C ILE A 141 -3.03 -3.08 24.25
N ALA A 142 -1.84 -2.93 24.81
CA ALA A 142 -1.63 -2.85 26.27
C ALA A 142 -2.34 -3.98 27.05
N GLY A 143 -2.29 -5.20 26.53
CA GLY A 143 -2.93 -6.38 27.14
C GLY A 143 -4.44 -6.49 26.91
N GLN A 144 -5.06 -5.56 26.18
CA GLN A 144 -6.49 -5.57 25.87
C GLN A 144 -6.73 -6.01 24.42
N ARG A 145 -7.73 -6.89 24.23
CA ARG A 145 -8.17 -7.32 22.90
C ARG A 145 -8.99 -6.22 22.24
N VAL A 146 -8.54 -5.73 21.11
CA VAL A 146 -9.20 -4.71 20.29
C VAL A 146 -9.58 -5.33 18.95
N VAL A 147 -10.85 -5.24 18.61
CA VAL A 147 -11.41 -5.72 17.33
C VAL A 147 -11.77 -4.51 16.49
N ARG A 148 -11.43 -4.56 15.20
CA ARG A 148 -11.85 -3.57 14.21
C ARG A 148 -12.42 -4.30 13.01
N GLU A 149 -13.55 -3.83 12.50
CA GLU A 149 -14.09 -4.32 11.23
C GLU A 149 -13.15 -3.93 10.08
N THR A 150 -13.09 -4.78 9.06
CA THR A 150 -12.34 -4.50 7.83
C THR A 150 -13.28 -4.01 6.74
N TYR A 151 -12.79 -3.07 5.93
CA TYR A 151 -13.54 -2.50 4.83
C TYR A 151 -12.62 -2.28 3.63
N LEU A 152 -13.12 -2.58 2.44
CA LEU A 152 -12.47 -2.25 1.16
C LEU A 152 -13.44 -1.45 0.30
N ASP A 153 -12.89 -0.52 -0.49
CA ASP A 153 -13.67 0.37 -1.34
C ASP A 153 -14.31 -0.41 -2.50
N GLU A 154 -15.65 -0.46 -2.49
CA GLU A 154 -16.44 -1.16 -3.51
C GLU A 154 -16.35 -0.50 -4.89
N SER A 155 -16.30 0.83 -4.96
CA SER A 155 -16.20 1.53 -6.24
C SER A 155 -14.86 1.23 -6.91
N LEU A 156 -13.77 1.33 -6.14
CA LEU A 156 -12.43 1.02 -6.63
C LEU A 156 -12.31 -0.45 -7.04
N ARG A 157 -12.91 -1.38 -6.28
CA ARG A 157 -12.96 -2.79 -6.65
C ARG A 157 -13.64 -2.99 -8.00
N ASN A 158 -14.80 -2.37 -8.20
CA ASN A 158 -15.56 -2.51 -9.44
C ASN A 158 -14.80 -1.91 -10.64
N ASP A 159 -14.13 -0.76 -10.46
CA ASP A 159 -13.28 -0.14 -11.48
C ASP A 159 -12.12 -1.05 -11.89
N LEU A 160 -11.45 -1.69 -10.92
CA LEU A 160 -10.34 -2.63 -11.17
C LEU A 160 -10.80 -3.88 -11.91
N ILE A 161 -11.97 -4.44 -11.54
CA ILE A 161 -12.54 -5.61 -12.23
C ILE A 161 -12.93 -5.24 -13.66
N ALA A 162 -13.55 -4.09 -13.88
CA ALA A 162 -13.91 -3.62 -15.22
C ALA A 162 -12.67 -3.48 -16.11
N MET A 163 -11.61 -2.86 -15.59
CA MET A 163 -10.33 -2.72 -16.30
C MET A 163 -9.70 -4.09 -16.62
N ALA A 164 -9.67 -5.02 -15.67
CA ALA A 164 -9.11 -6.35 -15.90
C ALA A 164 -9.87 -7.12 -16.99
N ASN A 165 -11.20 -7.02 -17.00
CA ASN A 165 -12.05 -7.61 -18.06
C ASN A 165 -11.77 -6.99 -19.44
N GLU A 166 -11.64 -5.67 -19.53
CA GLU A 166 -11.28 -4.98 -20.77
C GLU A 166 -9.91 -5.44 -21.30
N MET A 167 -8.94 -5.61 -20.39
CA MET A 167 -7.59 -6.09 -20.70
C MET A 167 -7.50 -7.61 -20.89
N LYS A 168 -8.62 -8.34 -20.73
CA LYS A 168 -8.68 -9.82 -20.80
C LYS A 168 -7.72 -10.51 -19.82
N ILE A 169 -7.50 -9.90 -18.66
CA ILE A 169 -6.75 -10.50 -17.56
C ILE A 169 -7.73 -11.40 -16.79
N PRO A 170 -7.41 -12.68 -16.54
CA PRO A 170 -8.24 -13.54 -15.70
C PRO A 170 -8.42 -12.90 -14.32
N VAL A 171 -9.66 -12.57 -13.98
CA VAL A 171 -10.00 -11.83 -12.76
C VAL A 171 -11.22 -12.44 -12.08
N ASP A 172 -11.18 -12.49 -10.76
CA ASP A 172 -12.31 -12.86 -9.92
C ASP A 172 -12.34 -12.01 -8.64
N THR A 173 -13.40 -12.13 -7.85
CA THR A 173 -13.57 -11.40 -6.58
C THR A 173 -14.01 -12.34 -5.46
N GLY A 174 -13.44 -12.14 -4.28
CA GLY A 174 -13.73 -12.97 -3.11
C GLY A 174 -13.15 -12.35 -1.84
N SER A 175 -13.48 -12.94 -0.70
CA SER A 175 -12.87 -12.58 0.57
C SER A 175 -11.42 -13.06 0.62
N ASP A 176 -10.53 -12.27 1.21
CA ASP A 176 -9.10 -12.56 1.28
C ASP A 176 -8.66 -12.75 2.75
N ALA A 177 -7.96 -13.85 3.01
CA ALA A 177 -7.39 -14.17 4.33
C ALA A 177 -5.88 -13.90 4.28
N SER A 178 -5.48 -12.63 4.44
CA SER A 178 -4.08 -12.18 4.29
C SER A 178 -3.46 -11.48 5.49
#